data_AF-A0A2W6ZLW1-F1
#
_entry.id   AF-A0A2W6ZLW1-F1
#
_cell.length_a   1.000
_cell.length_b   1.000
_cell.length_c   1.000
_cell.angle_alpha   90.00
_cell.angle_beta   90.00
_cell.angle_gamma   90.00
#
_symmetry.space_group_name_H-M   'P 1'
#
loop_
_entity.id
_entity.type
_entity.pdbx_description
1 polymer ?
#
loop_
_entity_poly.entity_id
_entity_poly.type
_entity_poly.pdbx_seq_one_letter_code
_entity_poly.pdbx_strand_id
1 'polypeptide(L)'
;MQRRKAIYSVLIDGNDITAGLVAIVTKIMIRDGEGEKSDTASIDLDDADGQISLPRVGAKIEIGLGWEGGSTVICFEGKVDEIKSTGGRGQGRMLTISAKSADTRGKLKQSEEKHKDNAKLGDVAAEWGRDAGLTDVKVHPDLASVERGYWAMEGESFLSWAARTAQEVGATFKVMGDRAVMTPRSSGKSASGKDLPKITAKWGDNLINWNITPVQSRDDFKKFETRWYDPKEAKWKTETVEAREAGTGIEATKLKRFSSNDKATAKAAAESESKEGDREKGGGSVSIDGDPTAQAEAECEVVGARPGVDGTYRIESVTQNLSRGGGWTTDLELKQPKGEAGKDTRKSVKSGSAGGSAKSSGTTGFGSPSQRA
;
A
#
# COMPACT_ATOMS: atom_id res chain seq x y z
N MET A 1 25.87 -15.74 2.30
CA MET A 1 24.46 -15.91 1.88
C MET A 1 24.23 -17.35 1.47
N GLN A 2 23.40 -18.07 2.21
CA GLN A 2 22.94 -19.39 1.82
C GLN A 2 21.97 -19.20 0.63
N ARG A 3 22.22 -19.84 -0.51
CA ARG A 3 21.32 -19.74 -1.67
C ARG A 3 20.02 -20.45 -1.32
N ARG A 4 18.96 -19.69 -1.05
CA ARG A 4 17.60 -20.23 -0.86
C ARG A 4 16.92 -20.37 -2.21
N LYS A 5 16.20 -21.48 -2.39
CA LYS A 5 15.42 -21.72 -3.60
C LYS A 5 13.96 -21.42 -3.34
N ALA A 6 13.38 -20.53 -4.13
CA ALA A 6 11.96 -20.23 -4.03
C ALA A 6 11.13 -21.36 -4.62
N ILE A 7 9.96 -21.58 -4.04
CA ILE A 7 8.93 -22.53 -4.48
C ILE A 7 7.61 -21.78 -4.66
N TYR A 8 6.73 -22.32 -5.49
CA TYR A 8 5.41 -21.76 -5.74
C TYR A 8 4.39 -22.88 -5.90
N SER A 9 3.12 -22.54 -5.75
CA SER A 9 1.98 -23.41 -6.06
C SER A 9 0.97 -22.64 -6.89
N VAL A 10 0.42 -23.26 -7.93
CA VAL A 10 -0.61 -22.66 -8.80
C VAL A 10 -1.75 -23.65 -8.98
N LEU A 11 -2.94 -23.25 -8.55
CA LEU A 11 -4.17 -24.02 -8.76
C LEU A 11 -5.08 -23.26 -9.71
N ILE A 12 -5.66 -23.96 -10.70
CA ILE A 12 -6.68 -23.42 -11.61
C ILE A 12 -7.94 -24.28 -11.52
N ASP A 13 -9.08 -23.67 -11.17
CA ASP A 13 -10.36 -24.35 -10.91
C ASP A 13 -10.21 -25.53 -9.93
N GLY A 14 -9.35 -25.36 -8.92
CA GLY A 14 -9.05 -26.37 -7.90
C GLY A 14 -8.06 -27.47 -8.34
N ASN A 15 -7.62 -27.48 -9.60
CA ASN A 15 -6.61 -28.42 -10.08
C ASN A 15 -5.21 -27.84 -9.89
N ASP A 16 -4.35 -28.54 -9.16
CA ASP A 16 -2.94 -28.18 -9.00
C ASP A 16 -2.16 -28.44 -10.30
N ILE A 17 -1.64 -27.38 -10.92
CA ILE A 17 -0.86 -27.43 -12.15
C ILE A 17 0.63 -27.18 -11.93
N THR A 18 1.06 -27.02 -10.69
CA THR A 18 2.41 -26.58 -10.29
C THR A 18 3.51 -27.41 -10.95
N ALA A 19 3.37 -28.74 -10.95
CA ALA A 19 4.38 -29.65 -11.49
C ALA A 19 4.64 -29.42 -12.99
N GLY A 20 3.59 -29.11 -13.77
CA GLY A 20 3.71 -28.82 -15.20
C GLY A 20 4.34 -27.45 -15.47
N LEU A 21 4.26 -26.53 -14.52
CA LEU A 21 4.77 -25.16 -14.65
C LEU A 21 6.26 -25.03 -14.39
N VAL A 22 6.88 -25.95 -13.62
CA VAL A 22 8.28 -25.87 -13.18
C VAL A 22 9.26 -25.59 -14.33
N ALA A 23 9.08 -26.28 -15.46
CA ALA A 23 9.98 -26.20 -16.61
C ALA A 23 9.73 -24.97 -17.51
N ILE A 24 8.61 -24.28 -17.37
CA ILE A 24 8.13 -23.26 -18.33
C ILE A 24 7.85 -21.89 -17.70
N VAL A 25 7.64 -21.79 -16.38
CA VAL A 25 7.47 -20.48 -15.72
C VAL A 25 8.76 -19.68 -15.80
N THR A 26 8.65 -18.46 -16.32
CA THR A 26 9.76 -17.50 -16.41
C THR A 26 9.63 -16.39 -15.36
N LYS A 27 8.39 -15.95 -15.08
CA LYS A 27 8.08 -14.94 -14.07
C LYS A 27 6.71 -15.18 -13.43
N ILE A 28 6.62 -14.97 -12.12
CA ILE A 28 5.35 -14.77 -11.40
C ILE A 28 5.43 -13.38 -10.75
N MET A 29 4.40 -12.57 -10.97
CA MET A 29 4.22 -11.29 -10.30
C MET A 29 2.87 -11.29 -9.59
N ILE A 30 2.84 -10.88 -8.33
CA ILE A 30 1.61 -10.65 -7.58
C ILE A 30 1.69 -9.26 -6.98
N ARG A 31 0.67 -8.44 -7.19
CA ARG A 31 0.53 -7.12 -6.58
C ARG A 31 -0.70 -7.10 -5.67
N ASP A 32 -0.46 -6.87 -4.39
CA ASP A 32 -1.45 -6.60 -3.35
C ASP A 32 -1.38 -5.13 -2.96
N GLY A 33 -2.47 -4.36 -3.09
CA GLY A 33 -2.47 -2.92 -2.82
C GLY A 33 -3.58 -2.50 -1.87
N GLU A 34 -3.38 -1.47 -1.06
CA GLU A 34 -4.47 -0.87 -0.27
C GLU A 34 -5.42 -0.05 -1.17
N GLY A 35 -6.72 -0.04 -0.83
CA GLY A 35 -7.71 0.85 -1.45
C GLY A 35 -8.54 0.23 -2.59
N GLU A 36 -8.97 1.07 -3.53
CA GLU A 36 -10.03 0.76 -4.52
C GLU A 36 -9.59 -0.18 -5.65
N LYS A 37 -8.28 -0.42 -5.81
CA LYS A 37 -7.76 -1.25 -6.91
C LYS A 37 -7.77 -2.72 -6.50
N SER A 38 -8.28 -3.56 -7.38
CA SER A 38 -8.18 -5.02 -7.21
C SER A 38 -6.73 -5.47 -7.29
N ASP A 39 -6.39 -6.47 -6.48
CA ASP A 39 -5.09 -7.13 -6.54
C ASP A 39 -4.95 -7.84 -7.90
N THR A 40 -3.72 -7.94 -8.37
CA THR A 40 -3.42 -8.51 -9.69
C THR A 40 -2.33 -9.54 -9.61
N ALA A 41 -2.40 -10.56 -10.45
CA ALA A 41 -1.30 -11.50 -10.64
C ALA A 41 -1.03 -11.75 -12.12
N SER A 42 0.21 -12.07 -12.45
CA SER A 42 0.61 -12.54 -13.77
C SER A 42 1.60 -13.69 -13.69
N ILE A 43 1.44 -14.65 -14.59
CA ILE A 43 2.37 -15.77 -14.77
C ILE A 43 2.83 -15.74 -16.24
N ASP A 44 4.12 -15.54 -16.44
CA ASP A 44 4.76 -15.57 -17.75
C ASP A 44 5.37 -16.96 -17.99
N LEU A 45 4.97 -17.58 -19.09
CA LEU A 45 5.34 -18.94 -19.47
C LEU A 45 6.10 -18.93 -20.80
N ASP A 46 7.14 -19.75 -20.86
CA ASP A 46 7.78 -20.14 -22.11
C ASP A 46 6.84 -21.11 -22.87
N ASP A 47 6.42 -20.69 -24.07
CA ASP A 47 5.53 -21.44 -24.94
C ASP A 47 6.22 -21.79 -26.27
N ALA A 48 7.52 -22.08 -26.23
CA ALA A 48 8.35 -22.36 -27.40
C ALA A 48 7.72 -23.38 -28.38
N ASP A 49 7.02 -24.39 -27.86
CA ASP A 49 6.41 -25.48 -28.63
C ASP A 49 4.90 -25.34 -28.81
N GLY A 50 4.27 -24.28 -28.28
CA GLY A 50 2.82 -24.05 -28.41
C GLY A 50 1.95 -25.13 -27.77
N GLN A 51 2.45 -25.81 -26.73
CA GLN A 51 1.80 -26.97 -26.10
C GLN A 51 0.91 -26.58 -24.92
N ILE A 52 0.98 -25.33 -24.45
CA ILE A 52 0.20 -24.88 -23.30
C ILE A 52 -1.25 -24.69 -23.73
N SER A 53 -2.14 -25.48 -23.15
CA SER A 53 -3.57 -25.27 -23.29
C SER A 53 -3.98 -23.99 -22.57
N LEU A 54 -4.70 -23.11 -23.27
CA LEU A 54 -5.15 -21.83 -22.69
C LEU A 54 -6.17 -22.11 -21.58
N PRO A 55 -5.95 -21.61 -20.34
CA PRO A 55 -6.97 -21.71 -19.31
C PRO A 55 -8.23 -20.94 -19.74
N ARG A 56 -9.37 -21.27 -19.14
CA ARG A 56 -10.59 -20.51 -19.41
C ARG A 56 -10.47 -19.13 -18.76
N VAL A 57 -10.75 -18.07 -19.51
CA VAL A 57 -10.96 -16.75 -18.90
C VAL A 57 -12.10 -16.86 -17.89
N GLY A 58 -11.80 -16.50 -16.64
CA GLY A 58 -12.70 -16.64 -15.51
C GLY A 58 -12.56 -17.87 -14.65
N ALA A 59 -11.64 -18.76 -14.99
CA ALA A 59 -11.26 -19.84 -14.08
C ALA A 59 -10.77 -19.24 -12.76
N LYS A 60 -11.14 -19.87 -11.64
CA LYS A 60 -10.58 -19.54 -10.32
C LYS A 60 -9.08 -19.84 -10.36
N ILE A 61 -8.26 -18.94 -9.82
CA ILE A 61 -6.82 -19.14 -9.74
C ILE A 61 -6.32 -18.78 -8.34
N GLU A 62 -5.47 -19.63 -7.80
CA GLU A 62 -4.78 -19.45 -6.53
C GLU A 62 -3.28 -19.57 -6.75
N ILE A 63 -2.50 -18.62 -6.23
CA ILE A 63 -1.05 -18.62 -6.35
C ILE A 63 -0.45 -18.51 -4.95
N GLY A 64 0.37 -19.49 -4.60
CA GLY A 64 1.16 -19.49 -3.37
C GLY A 64 2.65 -19.35 -3.64
N LEU A 65 3.36 -18.67 -2.75
CA LEU A 65 4.81 -18.50 -2.80
C LEU A 65 5.45 -18.96 -1.49
N GLY A 66 6.70 -19.42 -1.55
CA GLY A 66 7.42 -19.90 -0.38
C GLY A 66 8.89 -20.20 -0.67
N TRP A 67 9.59 -20.70 0.34
CA TRP A 67 10.99 -21.15 0.23
C TRP A 67 11.08 -22.67 0.41
N GLU A 68 12.01 -23.29 -0.29
CA GLU A 68 12.34 -24.71 -0.14
C GLU A 68 12.68 -25.03 1.32
N GLY A 69 12.15 -26.15 1.83
CA GLY A 69 12.19 -26.51 3.26
C GLY A 69 10.99 -26.01 4.07
N GLY A 70 10.11 -25.18 3.48
CA GLY A 70 8.83 -24.77 4.05
C GLY A 70 7.63 -25.12 3.16
N SER A 71 6.46 -24.58 3.51
CA SER A 71 5.24 -24.63 2.68
C SER A 71 5.04 -23.32 1.92
N THR A 72 4.30 -23.36 0.81
CA THR A 72 3.81 -22.15 0.16
C THR A 72 2.71 -21.51 1.00
N VAL A 73 2.62 -20.18 0.95
CA VAL A 73 1.51 -19.40 1.52
C VAL A 73 0.76 -18.78 0.36
N ILE A 74 -0.57 -18.83 0.38
CA ILE A 74 -1.41 -18.23 -0.66
C ILE A 74 -1.21 -16.72 -0.62
N CYS A 75 -0.65 -16.18 -1.70
CA CYS A 75 -0.40 -14.75 -1.87
C CYS A 75 -1.44 -14.10 -2.81
N PHE A 76 -2.18 -14.90 -3.58
CA PHE A 76 -3.21 -14.40 -4.50
C PHE A 76 -4.36 -15.40 -4.66
N GLU A 77 -5.59 -14.88 -4.62
CA GLU A 77 -6.82 -15.59 -4.95
C GLU A 77 -7.65 -14.69 -5.87
N GLY A 78 -8.10 -15.23 -7.01
CA GLY A 78 -8.80 -14.43 -7.99
C GLY A 78 -9.36 -15.24 -9.15
N LYS A 79 -9.56 -14.56 -10.28
CA LYS A 79 -9.96 -15.19 -11.53
C LYS A 79 -9.05 -14.75 -12.67
N VAL A 80 -8.83 -15.66 -13.61
CA VAL A 80 -8.14 -15.36 -14.87
C VAL A 80 -8.93 -14.29 -15.63
N ASP A 81 -8.29 -13.19 -15.97
CA ASP A 81 -8.88 -12.03 -16.63
C ASP A 81 -8.50 -11.99 -18.12
N GLU A 82 -7.22 -12.19 -18.41
CA GLU A 82 -6.67 -12.10 -19.77
C GLU A 82 -5.61 -13.17 -19.98
N ILE A 83 -5.52 -13.66 -21.21
CA ILE A 83 -4.44 -14.54 -21.65
C ILE A 83 -3.85 -13.94 -22.90
N LYS A 84 -2.55 -13.67 -22.85
CA LYS A 84 -1.83 -13.00 -23.92
C LYS A 84 -0.75 -13.91 -24.47
N SER A 85 -0.87 -14.28 -25.74
CA SER A 85 0.21 -14.94 -26.48
C SER A 85 1.03 -13.90 -27.22
N THR A 86 2.35 -13.98 -27.08
CA THR A 86 3.30 -13.13 -27.81
C THR A 86 4.37 -14.00 -28.44
N GLY A 87 4.95 -13.55 -29.55
CA GLY A 87 6.07 -14.27 -30.14
C GLY A 87 6.75 -13.49 -31.24
N GLY A 88 8.00 -13.86 -31.51
CA GLY A 88 8.81 -13.23 -32.55
C GLY A 88 10.04 -14.04 -32.88
N ARG A 89 10.55 -13.88 -34.11
CA ARG A 89 11.72 -14.62 -34.61
C ARG A 89 12.95 -14.51 -33.70
N GLY A 90 13.11 -13.41 -32.96
CA GLY A 90 14.22 -13.20 -32.02
C GLY A 90 13.88 -13.31 -30.53
N GLN A 91 12.62 -13.55 -30.15
CA GLN A 91 12.16 -13.55 -28.75
C GLN A 91 11.49 -14.87 -28.32
N GLY A 92 11.34 -15.84 -29.23
CA GLY A 92 10.62 -17.08 -28.96
C GLY A 92 9.11 -16.88 -28.94
N ARG A 93 8.39 -17.77 -28.26
CA ARG A 93 6.94 -17.72 -28.04
C ARG A 93 6.69 -17.72 -26.53
N MET A 94 5.80 -16.85 -26.07
CA MET A 94 5.51 -16.63 -24.66
C MET A 94 4.00 -16.57 -24.44
N LEU A 95 3.55 -17.08 -23.30
CA LEU A 95 2.17 -16.98 -22.85
C LEU A 95 2.12 -16.30 -21.48
N THR A 96 1.35 -15.22 -21.36
CA THR A 96 1.09 -14.54 -20.08
C THR A 96 -0.35 -14.81 -19.66
N ILE A 97 -0.51 -15.38 -18.47
CA ILE A 97 -1.81 -15.52 -17.80
C ILE A 97 -1.93 -14.36 -16.82
N SER A 98 -2.93 -13.49 -16.98
CA SER A 98 -3.23 -12.39 -16.06
C SER A 98 -4.50 -12.67 -15.28
N ALA A 99 -4.50 -12.32 -14.00
CA ALA A 99 -5.61 -12.53 -13.09
C ALA A 99 -5.87 -11.31 -12.21
N LYS A 100 -7.13 -11.14 -11.81
CA LYS A 100 -7.59 -10.10 -10.88
C LYS A 100 -8.32 -10.72 -9.70
N SER A 101 -8.17 -10.14 -8.52
CA SER A 101 -8.80 -10.67 -7.31
C SER A 101 -10.31 -10.52 -7.33
N ALA A 102 -10.83 -9.45 -7.95
CA ALA A 102 -12.25 -9.24 -8.19
C ALA A 102 -12.68 -9.75 -9.58
N ASP A 103 -13.80 -10.47 -9.65
CA ASP A 103 -14.39 -10.87 -10.94
C ASP A 103 -15.10 -9.70 -11.61
N THR A 104 -14.38 -9.01 -12.49
CA THR A 104 -14.90 -7.89 -13.28
C THR A 104 -15.84 -8.34 -14.41
N ARG A 105 -16.20 -9.62 -14.53
CA ARG A 105 -17.17 -10.10 -15.53
C ARG A 105 -18.52 -10.46 -14.91
N GLY A 106 -18.57 -10.59 -13.58
CA GLY A 106 -19.77 -10.98 -12.84
C GLY A 106 -20.66 -9.79 -12.46
N LYS A 107 -21.67 -10.10 -11.63
CA LYS A 107 -22.61 -9.13 -11.06
C LYS A 107 -21.95 -8.11 -10.12
N LEU A 108 -20.72 -8.36 -9.69
CA LEU A 108 -19.97 -7.48 -8.79
C LEU A 108 -19.81 -6.06 -9.33
N LYS A 109 -19.74 -5.89 -10.66
CA LYS A 109 -19.68 -4.59 -11.35
C LYS A 109 -21.02 -4.13 -11.92
N GLN A 110 -22.10 -4.87 -11.70
CA GLN A 110 -23.42 -4.53 -12.21
C GLN A 110 -23.96 -3.36 -11.39
N SER A 111 -24.36 -2.28 -12.06
CA SER A 111 -25.07 -1.18 -11.40
C SER A 111 -26.45 -1.64 -10.94
N GLU A 112 -26.79 -1.31 -9.69
CA GLU A 112 -28.09 -1.58 -9.10
C GLU A 112 -28.66 -0.31 -8.47
N GLU A 113 -29.98 -0.31 -8.28
CA GLU A 113 -30.69 0.66 -7.45
C GLU A 113 -31.25 -0.06 -6.23
N LYS A 114 -30.70 0.24 -5.05
CA LYS A 114 -31.08 -0.39 -3.78
C LYS A 114 -31.01 0.62 -2.66
N HIS A 115 -31.82 0.41 -1.64
CA HIS A 115 -31.72 1.15 -0.40
C HIS A 115 -32.00 0.26 0.79
N LYS A 116 -31.60 0.72 1.96
CA LYS A 116 -31.94 0.08 3.23
C LYS A 116 -32.01 1.09 4.35
N ASP A 117 -33.11 1.08 5.08
CA ASP A 117 -33.37 1.99 6.18
C ASP A 117 -32.86 1.41 7.51
N ASN A 118 -32.34 2.28 8.38
CA ASN A 118 -31.96 1.97 9.77
C ASN A 118 -31.23 0.64 9.94
N ALA A 119 -30.17 0.45 9.15
CA ALA A 119 -29.44 -0.81 9.10
C ALA A 119 -27.97 -0.63 9.45
N LYS A 120 -27.37 -1.70 9.97
CA LYS A 120 -25.94 -1.76 10.26
C LYS A 120 -25.16 -2.08 9.00
N LEU A 121 -23.96 -1.50 8.88
CA LEU A 121 -23.08 -1.68 7.73
C LEU A 121 -22.75 -3.15 7.47
N GLY A 122 -22.53 -3.95 8.53
CA GLY A 122 -22.26 -5.39 8.38
C GLY A 122 -23.41 -6.13 7.69
N ASP A 123 -24.65 -5.83 8.06
CA ASP A 123 -25.84 -6.48 7.50
C ASP A 123 -26.06 -6.08 6.04
N VAL A 124 -25.89 -4.79 5.73
CA VAL A 124 -26.02 -4.26 4.36
C VAL A 124 -24.94 -4.83 3.46
N ALA A 125 -23.69 -4.85 3.90
CA ALA A 125 -22.57 -5.36 3.12
C ALA A 125 -22.68 -6.86 2.84
N ALA A 126 -23.16 -7.65 3.82
CA ALA A 126 -23.39 -9.08 3.66
C ALA A 126 -24.52 -9.38 2.67
N GLU A 127 -25.65 -8.67 2.78
CA GLU A 127 -26.79 -8.84 1.89
C GLU A 127 -26.45 -8.45 0.46
N TRP A 128 -25.95 -7.22 0.25
CA TRP A 128 -25.68 -6.71 -1.09
C TRP A 128 -24.49 -7.41 -1.75
N GLY A 129 -23.50 -7.83 -0.96
CA GLY A 129 -22.38 -8.61 -1.48
C GLY A 129 -22.81 -10.00 -1.97
N ARG A 130 -23.74 -10.66 -1.27
CA ARG A 130 -24.32 -11.94 -1.70
C ARG A 130 -25.09 -11.76 -3.02
N ASP A 131 -25.90 -10.71 -3.14
CA ASP A 131 -26.62 -10.41 -4.37
C ASP A 131 -25.68 -10.15 -5.56
N ALA A 132 -24.53 -9.53 -5.27
CA ALA A 132 -23.45 -9.28 -6.21
C ALA A 132 -22.61 -10.53 -6.56
N GLY A 133 -22.91 -11.69 -5.94
CA GLY A 133 -22.30 -12.99 -6.24
C GLY A 133 -21.07 -13.33 -5.40
N LEU A 134 -20.84 -12.64 -4.28
CA LEU A 134 -19.83 -13.01 -3.29
C LEU A 134 -20.35 -14.11 -2.37
N THR A 135 -19.48 -15.03 -1.97
CA THR A 135 -19.77 -16.12 -1.03
C THR A 135 -19.74 -15.64 0.42
N ASP A 136 -18.90 -14.64 0.70
CA ASP A 136 -18.68 -14.11 2.04
C ASP A 136 -18.22 -12.65 2.00
N VAL A 137 -18.76 -11.82 2.91
CA VAL A 137 -18.33 -10.42 3.10
C VAL A 137 -18.07 -10.21 4.58
N LYS A 138 -16.79 -10.12 4.95
CA LYS A 138 -16.38 -9.90 6.34
C LYS A 138 -16.14 -8.43 6.61
N VAL A 139 -16.99 -7.85 7.44
CA VAL A 139 -16.80 -6.49 7.96
C VAL A 139 -16.25 -6.59 9.38
N HIS A 140 -15.15 -5.88 9.66
CA HIS A 140 -14.56 -5.84 10.98
C HIS A 140 -15.60 -5.38 12.04
N PRO A 141 -15.62 -5.94 13.26
CA PRO A 141 -16.64 -5.64 14.27
C PRO A 141 -16.86 -4.13 14.54
N ASP A 142 -15.78 -3.36 14.65
CA ASP A 142 -15.84 -1.91 14.85
C ASP A 142 -16.61 -1.18 13.75
N LEU A 143 -16.51 -1.65 12.50
CA LEU A 143 -17.20 -1.08 11.34
C LEU A 143 -18.60 -1.66 11.17
N ALA A 144 -18.76 -2.96 11.46
CA ALA A 144 -20.02 -3.67 11.29
C ALA A 144 -21.14 -3.06 12.12
N SER A 145 -20.79 -2.44 13.27
CA SER A 145 -21.73 -1.76 14.16
C SER A 145 -22.22 -0.39 13.69
N VAL A 146 -21.60 0.19 12.65
CA VAL A 146 -21.97 1.51 12.12
C VAL A 146 -23.37 1.44 11.52
N GLU A 147 -24.30 2.19 12.10
CA GLU A 147 -25.70 2.26 11.65
C GLU A 147 -25.96 3.61 10.98
N ARG A 148 -26.77 3.58 9.90
CA ARG A 148 -27.30 4.80 9.27
C ARG A 148 -28.79 4.68 9.06
N GLY A 149 -29.47 5.83 9.14
CA GLY A 149 -30.90 5.91 8.86
C GLY A 149 -31.25 5.54 7.42
N TYR A 150 -30.31 5.72 6.49
CA TYR A 150 -30.49 5.38 5.08
C TYR A 150 -29.16 4.96 4.44
N TRP A 151 -29.16 3.80 3.81
CA TRP A 151 -28.13 3.34 2.88
C TRP A 151 -28.69 3.36 1.47
N ALA A 152 -27.89 3.83 0.51
CA ALA A 152 -28.30 3.94 -0.88
C ALA A 152 -27.22 3.42 -1.81
N MET A 153 -27.65 2.70 -2.84
CA MET A 153 -26.93 2.37 -4.05
C MET A 153 -27.76 2.96 -5.20
N GLU A 154 -27.27 4.03 -5.83
CA GLU A 154 -28.01 4.79 -6.85
C GLU A 154 -27.30 4.65 -8.19
N GLY A 155 -27.67 3.64 -8.98
CA GLY A 155 -26.98 3.31 -10.24
C GLY A 155 -25.53 2.87 -10.02
N GLU A 156 -25.21 2.44 -8.80
CA GLU A 156 -23.87 2.11 -8.35
C GLU A 156 -23.69 0.58 -8.31
N SER A 157 -22.49 0.07 -8.55
CA SER A 157 -22.21 -1.35 -8.36
C SER A 157 -21.87 -1.66 -6.90
N PHE A 158 -22.02 -2.89 -6.44
CA PHE A 158 -21.58 -3.24 -5.07
C PHE A 158 -20.11 -2.89 -4.83
N LEU A 159 -19.25 -3.10 -5.82
CA LEU A 159 -17.82 -2.74 -5.73
C LEU A 159 -17.63 -1.24 -5.49
N SER A 160 -18.33 -0.40 -6.26
CA SER A 160 -18.29 1.05 -6.12
C SER A 160 -18.88 1.51 -4.79
N TRP A 161 -20.04 0.96 -4.41
CA TRP A 161 -20.72 1.27 -3.15
C TRP A 161 -19.86 0.92 -1.95
N ALA A 162 -19.24 -0.27 -1.95
CA ALA A 162 -18.39 -0.73 -0.85
C ALA A 162 -17.11 0.10 -0.75
N ALA A 163 -16.50 0.47 -1.87
CA ALA A 163 -15.32 1.34 -1.92
C ALA A 163 -15.64 2.75 -1.37
N ARG A 164 -16.71 3.37 -1.86
CA ARG A 164 -17.18 4.68 -1.37
C ARG A 164 -17.54 4.64 0.12
N THR A 165 -18.32 3.64 0.52
CA THR A 165 -18.73 3.46 1.92
C THR A 165 -17.53 3.25 2.83
N ALA A 166 -16.55 2.44 2.40
CA ALA A 166 -15.31 2.24 3.14
C ALA A 166 -14.58 3.58 3.37
N GLN A 167 -14.45 4.43 2.35
CA GLN A 167 -13.85 5.76 2.52
C GLN A 167 -14.62 6.61 3.54
N GLU A 168 -15.95 6.65 3.45
CA GLU A 168 -16.80 7.44 4.35
C GLU A 168 -16.69 7.00 5.82
N VAL A 169 -16.49 5.71 6.08
CA VAL A 169 -16.35 5.17 7.45
C VAL A 169 -14.90 4.99 7.89
N GLY A 170 -13.93 5.41 7.08
CA GLY A 170 -12.50 5.29 7.38
C GLY A 170 -11.97 3.84 7.36
N ALA A 171 -12.45 3.05 6.42
CA ALA A 171 -12.10 1.66 6.19
C ALA A 171 -11.39 1.43 4.85
N THR A 172 -10.81 0.25 4.69
CA THR A 172 -10.29 -0.29 3.43
C THR A 172 -11.18 -1.47 3.02
N PHE A 173 -11.59 -1.51 1.76
CA PHE A 173 -12.37 -2.61 1.18
C PHE A 173 -11.53 -3.37 0.17
N LYS A 174 -11.55 -4.71 0.24
CA LYS A 174 -10.86 -5.58 -0.70
C LYS A 174 -11.71 -6.78 -1.09
N VAL A 175 -11.51 -7.25 -2.31
CA VAL A 175 -12.08 -8.50 -2.82
C VAL A 175 -10.93 -9.49 -3.03
N MET A 176 -11.12 -10.72 -2.56
CA MET A 176 -10.18 -11.84 -2.69
C MET A 176 -10.96 -13.02 -3.26
N GLY A 177 -10.84 -13.28 -4.56
CA GLY A 177 -11.61 -14.34 -5.21
C GLY A 177 -13.13 -14.10 -5.14
N ASP A 178 -13.84 -14.97 -4.41
CA ASP A 178 -15.29 -14.88 -4.22
C ASP A 178 -15.70 -14.29 -2.86
N ARG A 179 -14.74 -13.84 -2.05
CA ARG A 179 -14.97 -13.20 -0.74
C ARG A 179 -14.52 -11.75 -0.75
N ALA A 180 -15.07 -10.95 0.16
CA ALA A 180 -14.64 -9.58 0.38
C ALA A 180 -14.40 -9.28 1.86
N VAL A 181 -13.55 -8.29 2.13
CA VAL A 181 -13.23 -7.83 3.48
C VAL A 181 -13.30 -6.32 3.57
N MET A 182 -13.78 -5.83 4.71
CA MET A 182 -13.75 -4.42 5.06
C MET A 182 -13.11 -4.26 6.44
N THR A 183 -11.96 -3.59 6.50
CA THR A 183 -11.15 -3.41 7.71
C THR A 183 -10.98 -1.93 8.05
N PRO A 184 -10.84 -1.55 9.33
CA PRO A 184 -10.53 -0.17 9.67
C PRO A 184 -9.17 0.19 9.08
N ARG A 185 -9.11 1.32 8.40
CA ARG A 185 -7.89 1.75 7.70
C ARG A 185 -6.77 2.01 8.69
N SER A 186 -5.56 1.56 8.36
CA SER A 186 -4.35 1.76 9.19
C SER A 186 -4.46 1.19 10.61
N SER A 187 -5.32 0.18 10.81
CA SER A 187 -5.45 -0.53 12.08
C SER A 187 -4.34 -1.56 12.29
N GLY A 188 -3.64 -1.98 11.23
CA GLY A 188 -2.74 -3.13 11.28
C GLY A 188 -3.46 -4.43 11.62
N LYS A 189 -4.78 -4.49 11.42
CA LYS A 189 -5.63 -5.63 11.77
C LYS A 189 -6.32 -6.21 10.55
N SER A 190 -6.44 -7.53 10.56
CA SER A 190 -7.27 -8.30 9.63
C SER A 190 -8.77 -8.05 9.87
N ALA A 191 -9.63 -8.51 8.95
CA ALA A 191 -11.09 -8.45 9.10
C ALA A 191 -11.61 -9.16 10.35
N SER A 192 -10.85 -10.13 10.88
CA SER A 192 -11.16 -10.83 12.13
C SER A 192 -10.69 -10.10 13.40
N GLY A 193 -10.02 -8.95 13.26
CA GLY A 193 -9.46 -8.17 14.35
C GLY A 193 -8.09 -8.64 14.86
N LYS A 194 -7.51 -9.70 14.27
CA LYS A 194 -6.14 -10.16 14.55
C LYS A 194 -5.12 -9.23 13.92
N ASP A 195 -3.98 -9.05 14.58
CA ASP A 195 -2.85 -8.27 14.06
C ASP A 195 -2.30 -8.88 12.77
N LEU A 196 -1.97 -8.02 11.81
CA LEU A 196 -1.26 -8.37 10.59
C LEU A 196 0.21 -8.66 10.91
N PRO A 197 0.88 -9.50 10.09
CA PRO A 197 2.28 -9.82 10.29
C PRO A 197 3.14 -8.56 10.20
N LYS A 198 4.11 -8.42 11.11
CA LYS A 198 5.12 -7.36 11.02
C LYS A 198 6.26 -7.83 10.14
N ILE A 199 6.58 -7.05 9.12
CA ILE A 199 7.68 -7.32 8.20
C ILE A 199 8.91 -6.55 8.69
N THR A 200 10.08 -7.16 8.66
CA THR A 200 11.33 -6.50 9.01
C THR A 200 12.21 -6.39 7.78
N ALA A 201 12.65 -5.19 7.45
CA ALA A 201 13.57 -4.90 6.36
C ALA A 201 14.92 -4.46 6.95
N LYS A 202 15.86 -5.39 7.08
CA LYS A 202 17.10 -5.20 7.84
C LYS A 202 18.34 -5.18 6.95
N TRP A 203 19.12 -4.12 7.06
CA TRP A 203 20.40 -3.98 6.36
C TRP A 203 21.40 -5.07 6.78
N GLY A 204 22.08 -5.64 5.78
CA GLY A 204 23.02 -6.75 5.97
C GLY A 204 22.37 -8.12 6.18
N ASP A 205 21.04 -8.20 6.12
CA ASP A 205 20.26 -9.43 6.21
C ASP A 205 19.40 -9.61 4.95
N ASN A 206 18.15 -9.13 4.97
CA ASN A 206 17.18 -9.32 3.89
C ASN A 206 16.86 -8.04 3.08
N LEU A 207 17.34 -6.86 3.51
CA LEU A 207 17.12 -5.61 2.79
C LEU A 207 18.04 -5.52 1.57
N ILE A 208 17.45 -5.52 0.36
CA ILE A 208 18.16 -5.46 -0.92
C ILE A 208 18.42 -4.01 -1.33
N ASN A 209 17.38 -3.16 -1.31
CA ASN A 209 17.49 -1.74 -1.62
C ASN A 209 16.38 -0.93 -0.93
N TRP A 210 16.58 0.37 -0.78
CA TRP A 210 15.57 1.29 -0.26
C TRP A 210 15.65 2.65 -0.97
N ASN A 211 14.50 3.30 -1.09
CA ASN A 211 14.34 4.68 -1.53
C ASN A 211 13.21 5.31 -0.70
N ILE A 212 13.57 6.00 0.38
CA ILE A 212 12.63 6.48 1.40
C ILE A 212 12.77 7.98 1.61
N THR A 213 11.62 8.66 1.61
CA THR A 213 11.41 10.04 2.08
C THR A 213 10.69 9.99 3.42
N PRO A 214 11.41 9.98 4.55
CA PRO A 214 10.81 9.73 5.87
C PRO A 214 9.98 10.91 6.39
N VAL A 215 10.12 12.10 5.80
CA VAL A 215 9.32 13.29 6.12
C VAL A 215 8.99 14.04 4.82
N GLN A 216 7.71 14.33 4.61
CA GLN A 216 7.16 15.05 3.48
C GLN A 216 6.26 16.18 3.98
N SER A 217 6.66 17.43 3.73
CA SER A 217 5.98 18.62 4.27
C SER A 217 4.74 19.05 3.50
N ARG A 218 4.56 18.57 2.26
CA ARG A 218 3.46 19.02 1.39
C ARG A 218 2.08 18.68 1.94
N ASP A 219 1.97 17.51 2.54
CA ASP A 219 0.71 16.97 3.05
C ASP A 219 0.60 17.10 4.58
N ASP A 220 1.56 17.81 5.19
CA ASP A 220 1.61 18.08 6.62
C ASP A 220 0.85 19.38 6.95
N PHE A 221 -0.21 19.24 7.74
CA PHE A 221 -1.08 20.34 8.17
C PHE A 221 -1.33 20.22 9.66
N LYS A 222 -1.49 21.35 10.35
CA LYS A 222 -1.80 21.41 11.79
C LYS A 222 -3.27 21.15 12.08
N LYS A 223 -4.15 21.62 11.18
CA LYS A 223 -5.61 21.55 11.33
C LYS A 223 -6.27 21.14 10.03
N PHE A 224 -7.37 20.43 10.15
CA PHE A 224 -8.22 19.97 9.06
C PHE A 224 -9.64 20.46 9.29
N GLU A 225 -10.21 21.12 8.30
CA GLU A 225 -11.48 21.82 8.42
C GLU A 225 -12.47 21.37 7.35
N THR A 226 -13.73 21.20 7.73
CA THR A 226 -14.82 20.96 6.80
C THR A 226 -16.01 21.85 7.13
N ARG A 227 -16.55 22.51 6.11
CA ARG A 227 -17.72 23.40 6.23
C ARG A 227 -19.04 22.66 6.08
N TRP A 228 -20.08 23.13 6.76
CA TRP A 228 -21.48 22.72 6.60
C TRP A 228 -22.41 23.91 6.77
N TYR A 229 -23.61 23.85 6.19
CA TYR A 229 -24.61 24.90 6.32
C TYR A 229 -25.60 24.52 7.42
N ASP A 230 -25.82 25.41 8.39
CA ASP A 230 -26.84 25.25 9.42
C ASP A 230 -28.14 25.93 9.00
N PRO A 231 -29.19 25.18 8.61
CA PRO A 231 -30.45 25.79 8.17
C PRO A 231 -31.20 26.50 9.30
N LYS A 232 -30.95 26.15 10.57
CA LYS A 232 -31.62 26.77 11.73
C LYS A 232 -31.08 28.16 12.00
N GLU A 233 -29.76 28.33 11.85
CA GLU A 233 -29.08 29.61 12.05
C GLU A 233 -28.87 30.40 10.75
N ALA A 234 -29.19 29.79 9.60
CA ALA A 234 -28.97 30.30 8.26
C ALA A 234 -27.51 30.71 7.97
N LYS A 235 -26.54 29.97 8.54
CA LYS A 235 -25.10 30.29 8.50
C LYS A 235 -24.24 29.10 8.14
N TRP A 236 -23.14 29.37 7.47
CA TRP A 236 -22.05 28.42 7.30
C TRP A 236 -21.28 28.25 8.59
N LYS A 237 -21.05 27.00 9.00
CA LYS A 237 -20.24 26.59 10.14
C LYS A 237 -19.10 25.69 9.69
N THR A 238 -18.05 25.61 10.48
CA THR A 238 -16.86 24.81 10.20
C THR A 238 -16.57 23.91 11.38
N GLU A 239 -16.34 22.63 11.10
CA GLU A 239 -15.79 21.70 12.07
C GLU A 239 -14.28 21.58 11.83
N THR A 240 -13.50 21.70 12.91
CA THR A 240 -12.03 21.69 12.88
C THR A 240 -11.53 20.49 13.68
N VAL A 241 -10.56 19.77 13.12
CA VAL A 241 -9.85 18.65 13.74
C VAL A 241 -8.36 18.95 13.72
N GLU A 242 -7.69 18.80 14.85
CA GLU A 242 -6.23 18.95 14.91
C GLU A 242 -5.54 17.68 14.41
N ALA A 243 -4.40 17.86 13.75
CA ALA A 243 -3.58 16.74 13.30
C ALA A 243 -3.08 15.93 14.50
N ARG A 244 -3.05 14.59 14.36
CA ARG A 244 -2.55 13.70 15.40
C ARG A 244 -1.10 14.00 15.79
N GLU A 245 -0.29 14.26 14.78
CA GLU A 245 1.08 14.76 14.89
C GLU A 245 1.23 15.80 13.78
N ALA A 246 2.04 16.83 13.98
CA ALA A 246 2.39 17.79 12.93
C ALA A 246 3.90 17.99 12.98
N GLY A 247 4.54 18.13 11.82
CA GLY A 247 5.95 18.47 11.74
C GLY A 247 6.26 19.78 12.46
N THR A 248 7.50 19.90 12.95
CA THR A 248 7.95 21.10 13.65
C THR A 248 7.79 22.34 12.76
N GLY A 249 7.04 23.34 13.24
CA GLY A 249 6.85 24.61 12.55
C GLY A 249 5.73 24.63 11.50
N ILE A 250 4.91 23.58 11.41
CA ILE A 250 3.73 23.55 10.54
C ILE A 250 2.56 24.29 11.20
N GLU A 251 2.09 25.35 10.55
CA GLU A 251 0.94 26.16 10.99
C GLU A 251 -0.22 26.12 9.99
N ALA A 252 -0.05 25.45 8.85
CA ALA A 252 -1.04 25.42 7.77
C ALA A 252 -2.31 24.66 8.18
N THR A 253 -3.46 25.11 7.66
CA THR A 253 -4.77 24.48 7.86
C THR A 253 -5.32 24.01 6.52
N LYS A 254 -5.75 22.74 6.42
CA LYS A 254 -6.35 22.15 5.23
C LYS A 254 -7.88 22.28 5.31
N LEU A 255 -8.45 23.14 4.46
CA LEU A 255 -9.90 23.24 4.29
C LEU A 255 -10.38 22.31 3.17
N LYS A 256 -11.35 21.42 3.47
CA LYS A 256 -12.01 20.59 2.46
C LYS A 256 -12.77 21.47 1.47
N ARG A 257 -12.54 21.24 0.17
CA ARG A 257 -13.12 22.06 -0.92
C ARG A 257 -14.66 22.05 -0.91
N PHE A 258 -15.24 20.87 -0.71
CA PHE A 258 -16.69 20.67 -0.71
C PHE A 258 -17.25 20.65 0.71
N SER A 259 -18.45 21.21 0.85
CA SER A 259 -19.19 21.19 2.11
C SER A 259 -19.78 19.82 2.39
N SER A 260 -19.94 19.51 3.67
CA SER A 260 -20.75 18.38 4.12
C SER A 260 -22.20 18.81 4.38
N ASN A 261 -23.10 17.83 4.43
CA ASN A 261 -24.55 18.05 4.54
C ASN A 261 -24.97 18.53 5.93
N ASP A 262 -24.23 18.12 6.97
CA ASP A 262 -24.54 18.44 8.36
C ASP A 262 -23.28 18.49 9.23
N LYS A 263 -23.45 18.81 10.52
CA LYS A 263 -22.37 18.88 11.50
C LYS A 263 -21.62 17.56 11.67
N ALA A 264 -22.33 16.44 11.76
CA ALA A 264 -21.73 15.15 12.06
C ALA A 264 -20.87 14.66 10.88
N THR A 265 -21.39 14.79 9.67
CA THR A 265 -20.69 14.49 8.41
C THR A 265 -19.53 15.46 8.14
N ALA A 266 -19.62 16.73 8.55
CA ALA A 266 -18.50 17.66 8.50
C ALA A 266 -17.36 17.24 9.43
N LYS A 267 -17.69 16.90 10.68
CA LYS A 267 -16.71 16.41 11.66
C LYS A 267 -16.04 15.13 11.18
N ALA A 268 -16.82 14.13 10.75
CA ALA A 268 -16.28 12.87 10.22
C ALA A 268 -15.38 13.10 8.99
N ALA A 269 -15.74 14.02 8.10
CA ALA A 269 -14.91 14.37 6.95
C ALA A 269 -13.58 15.04 7.36
N ALA A 270 -13.60 15.97 8.34
CA ALA A 270 -12.38 16.59 8.86
C ALA A 270 -11.46 15.56 9.55
N GLU A 271 -12.04 14.61 10.30
CA GLU A 271 -11.30 13.50 10.90
C GLU A 271 -10.68 12.57 9.83
N SER A 272 -11.42 12.29 8.75
CA SER A 272 -10.92 11.51 7.62
C SER A 272 -9.76 12.19 6.89
N GLU A 273 -9.87 13.49 6.64
CA GLU A 273 -8.79 14.27 6.01
C GLU A 273 -7.54 14.34 6.89
N SER A 274 -7.73 14.45 8.21
CA SER A 274 -6.63 14.42 9.17
C SER A 274 -5.90 13.08 9.16
N LYS A 275 -6.66 11.97 9.14
CA LYS A 275 -6.10 10.63 8.98
C LYS A 275 -5.37 10.50 7.65
N GLU A 276 -5.93 10.97 6.54
CA GLU A 276 -5.25 10.91 5.23
C GLU A 276 -3.95 11.70 5.23
N GLY A 277 -3.95 12.91 5.79
CA GLY A 277 -2.74 13.71 5.96
C GLY A 277 -1.64 12.95 6.71
N ASP A 278 -1.99 12.28 7.82
CA ASP A 278 -1.04 11.44 8.58
C ASP A 278 -0.42 10.31 7.74
N ARG A 279 -1.17 9.73 6.80
CA ARG A 279 -0.70 8.64 5.93
C ARG A 279 0.30 9.13 4.89
N GLU A 280 0.18 10.39 4.48
CA GLU A 280 0.96 11.01 3.40
C GLU A 280 2.20 11.79 3.89
N LYS A 281 2.46 11.83 5.21
CA LYS A 281 3.61 12.54 5.82
C LYS A 281 4.99 12.01 5.44
N GLY A 282 5.06 10.90 4.73
CA GLY A 282 6.31 10.30 4.28
C GLY A 282 6.06 8.91 3.74
N GLY A 283 7.07 8.37 3.07
CA GLY A 283 6.95 7.09 2.42
C GLY A 283 8.13 6.80 1.51
N GLY A 284 7.96 5.82 0.64
CA GLY A 284 8.98 5.39 -0.29
C GLY A 284 8.82 3.94 -0.67
N SER A 285 9.93 3.27 -0.93
CA SER A 285 9.96 1.85 -1.26
C SER A 285 11.15 1.15 -0.65
N VAL A 286 10.97 -0.13 -0.35
CA VAL A 286 12.05 -1.07 -0.03
C VAL A 286 11.86 -2.34 -0.84
N SER A 287 12.97 -2.98 -1.20
CA SER A 287 12.97 -4.33 -1.76
C SER A 287 13.67 -5.25 -0.78
N ILE A 288 13.02 -6.35 -0.43
CA ILE A 288 13.56 -7.37 0.48
C ILE A 288 13.61 -8.74 -0.20
N ASP A 289 14.37 -9.67 0.38
CA ASP A 289 14.25 -11.09 0.05
C ASP A 289 12.78 -11.53 0.21
N GLY A 290 12.33 -12.40 -0.69
CA GLY A 290 10.95 -12.89 -0.73
C GLY A 290 10.35 -13.25 0.63
N ASP A 291 9.25 -12.59 0.98
CA ASP A 291 8.44 -12.85 2.17
C ASP A 291 6.97 -13.00 1.76
N PRO A 292 6.39 -14.21 1.86
CA PRO A 292 5.03 -14.44 1.39
C PRO A 292 3.97 -13.96 2.40
N THR A 293 4.39 -13.52 3.59
CA THR A 293 3.50 -13.00 4.64
C THR A 293 3.28 -11.49 4.51
N ALA A 294 4.07 -10.80 3.68
CA ALA A 294 3.89 -9.38 3.41
C ALA A 294 2.53 -9.11 2.75
N GLN A 295 1.76 -8.20 3.34
CA GLN A 295 0.44 -7.79 2.89
C GLN A 295 0.29 -6.27 3.04
N ALA A 296 -0.56 -5.65 2.23
CA ALA A 296 -0.89 -4.23 2.41
C ALA A 296 -1.58 -3.97 3.76
N GLU A 297 -1.48 -2.74 4.27
CA GLU A 297 -1.88 -2.29 5.61
C GLU A 297 -1.07 -2.88 6.78
N ALA A 298 -0.19 -3.86 6.53
CA ALA A 298 0.75 -4.35 7.55
C ALA A 298 1.88 -3.36 7.83
N GLU A 299 2.63 -3.56 8.90
CA GLU A 299 3.76 -2.71 9.28
C GLU A 299 5.08 -3.31 8.79
N CYS A 300 5.94 -2.46 8.24
CA CYS A 300 7.33 -2.76 7.89
C CYS A 300 8.28 -1.98 8.80
N GLU A 301 9.16 -2.67 9.51
CA GLU A 301 10.22 -2.07 10.31
C GLU A 301 11.52 -2.04 9.51
N VAL A 302 11.99 -0.84 9.16
CA VAL A 302 13.25 -0.63 8.45
C VAL A 302 14.37 -0.45 9.48
N VAL A 303 15.39 -1.31 9.43
CA VAL A 303 16.45 -1.38 10.44
C VAL A 303 17.84 -1.33 9.81
N GLY A 304 18.68 -0.42 10.28
CA GLY A 304 20.10 -0.35 9.92
C GLY A 304 20.36 0.27 8.55
N ALA A 305 19.36 0.86 7.89
CA ALA A 305 19.54 1.55 6.62
C ALA A 305 20.29 2.88 6.86
N ARG A 306 19.76 3.73 7.75
CA ARG A 306 20.39 5.00 8.17
C ARG A 306 19.61 5.67 9.31
N PRO A 307 20.29 6.32 10.28
CA PRO A 307 19.63 7.20 11.25
C PRO A 307 18.81 8.31 10.56
N GLY A 308 17.56 8.50 11.01
CA GLY A 308 16.57 9.38 10.39
C GLY A 308 15.72 8.72 9.30
N VAL A 309 16.10 7.55 8.81
CA VAL A 309 15.30 6.73 7.86
C VAL A 309 14.76 5.47 8.56
N ASP A 310 15.53 4.88 9.46
CA ASP A 310 15.10 3.71 10.24
C ASP A 310 13.84 4.03 11.05
N GLY A 311 12.92 3.06 11.14
CA GLY A 311 11.65 3.22 11.82
C GLY A 311 10.56 2.32 11.23
N THR A 312 9.33 2.51 11.70
CA THR A 312 8.19 1.70 11.26
C THR A 312 7.40 2.46 10.20
N TYR A 313 7.00 1.76 9.14
CA TYR A 313 6.21 2.28 8.05
C TYR A 313 5.00 1.38 7.82
N ARG A 314 3.88 1.94 7.36
CA ARG A 314 2.76 1.14 6.84
C ARG A 314 3.08 0.72 5.41
N ILE A 315 2.76 -0.51 5.07
CA ILE A 315 2.84 -1.02 3.70
C ILE A 315 1.58 -0.56 2.93
N GLU A 316 1.77 0.27 1.91
CA GLU A 316 0.71 0.69 0.98
C GLU A 316 0.43 -0.39 -0.06
N SER A 317 1.49 -0.99 -0.62
CA SER A 317 1.37 -2.13 -1.52
C SER A 317 2.56 -3.06 -1.45
N VAL A 318 2.32 -4.30 -1.83
CA VAL A 318 3.30 -5.38 -1.92
C VAL A 318 3.33 -5.86 -3.36
N THR A 319 4.52 -5.97 -3.94
CA THR A 319 4.72 -6.66 -5.21
C THR A 319 5.68 -7.82 -5.01
N GLN A 320 5.16 -9.04 -5.12
CA GLN A 320 5.96 -10.25 -5.14
C GLN A 320 6.50 -10.46 -6.55
N ASN A 321 7.81 -10.60 -6.68
CA ASN A 321 8.50 -10.83 -7.96
C ASN A 321 9.31 -12.11 -7.87
N LEU A 322 8.84 -13.17 -8.52
CA LEU A 322 9.58 -14.42 -8.70
C LEU A 322 10.01 -14.52 -10.16
N SER A 323 11.32 -14.65 -10.43
CA SER A 323 11.84 -14.85 -11.79
C SER A 323 13.04 -15.78 -11.80
N ARG A 324 13.28 -16.44 -12.95
CA ARG A 324 14.44 -17.34 -13.10
C ARG A 324 15.79 -16.65 -12.88
N GLY A 325 15.92 -15.42 -13.38
CA GLY A 325 17.18 -14.66 -13.31
C GLY A 325 17.37 -13.87 -12.02
N GLY A 326 16.29 -13.40 -11.41
CA GLY A 326 16.32 -12.52 -10.23
C GLY A 326 16.03 -13.21 -8.90
N GLY A 327 15.61 -14.48 -8.90
CA GLY A 327 15.13 -15.15 -7.69
C GLY A 327 13.76 -14.63 -7.25
N TRP A 328 13.51 -14.62 -5.95
CA TRP A 328 12.28 -14.08 -5.36
C TRP A 328 12.56 -12.87 -4.48
N THR A 329 11.95 -11.75 -4.83
CA THR A 329 11.96 -10.51 -4.05
C THR A 329 10.54 -10.08 -3.71
N THR A 330 10.42 -9.31 -2.63
CA THR A 330 9.20 -8.63 -2.24
C THR A 330 9.47 -7.14 -2.20
N ASP A 331 8.80 -6.40 -3.07
CA ASP A 331 8.88 -4.94 -3.12
C ASP A 331 7.72 -4.35 -2.32
N LEU A 332 8.04 -3.46 -1.39
CA LEU A 332 7.08 -2.82 -0.50
C LEU A 332 7.05 -1.33 -0.79
N GLU A 333 5.89 -0.81 -1.17
CA GLU A 333 5.60 0.62 -1.15
C GLU A 333 5.22 1.00 0.29
N LEU A 334 5.93 1.97 0.86
CA LEU A 334 5.85 2.35 2.26
C LEU A 334 5.24 3.74 2.41
N LYS A 335 4.41 3.92 3.44
CA LYS A 335 3.73 5.17 3.82
C LYS A 335 3.70 5.32 5.34
N GLN A 336 3.21 6.45 5.82
CA GLN A 336 2.93 6.70 7.25
C GLN A 336 4.12 6.32 8.17
N PRO A 337 5.23 7.08 8.11
CA PRO A 337 6.37 6.88 9.00
C PRO A 337 5.93 7.00 10.47
N LYS A 338 6.45 6.10 11.32
CA LYS A 338 6.21 6.04 12.77
C LYS A 338 7.51 5.79 13.52
N GLY A 339 7.48 6.07 14.82
CA GLY A 339 8.61 5.82 15.72
C GLY A 339 9.76 6.80 15.47
N GLU A 340 10.93 6.28 15.10
CA GLU A 340 12.14 7.07 14.85
C GLU A 340 12.30 7.50 13.38
N ALA A 341 11.40 7.07 12.50
CA ALA A 341 11.39 7.51 11.11
C ALA A 341 11.27 9.04 11.04
N GLY A 342 12.21 9.68 10.34
CA GLY A 342 12.26 11.13 10.17
C GLY A 342 13.05 11.89 11.26
N LYS A 343 13.53 11.20 12.30
CA LYS A 343 14.31 11.81 13.39
C LYS A 343 15.79 11.48 13.24
N ASP A 344 16.62 12.46 12.86
CA ASP A 344 18.07 12.33 12.87
C ASP A 344 18.66 13.12 14.06
N THR A 345 19.10 12.40 15.09
CA THR A 345 19.67 12.98 16.32
C THR A 345 21.18 13.21 16.25
N ARG A 346 21.83 12.92 15.10
CA ARG A 346 23.26 13.17 14.93
C ARG A 346 23.54 14.66 14.93
N LYS A 347 24.48 15.09 15.77
CA LYS A 347 24.91 16.50 15.84
C LYS A 347 25.54 16.91 14.50
N SER A 348 25.07 18.03 13.92
CA SER A 348 25.75 18.64 12.78
C SER A 348 27.16 19.05 13.20
N VAL A 349 28.19 18.50 12.57
CA VAL A 349 29.54 19.04 12.72
C VAL A 349 29.55 20.41 12.07
N LYS A 350 29.62 21.49 12.87
CA LYS A 350 29.86 22.82 12.33
C LYS A 350 31.18 22.77 11.58
N SER A 351 31.15 22.96 10.27
CA SER A 351 32.36 23.22 9.49
C SER A 351 33.01 24.46 10.07
N GLY A 352 34.10 24.29 10.83
CA GLY A 352 34.89 25.41 11.30
C GLY A 352 35.37 26.20 10.08
N SER A 353 34.89 27.44 9.98
CA SER A 353 35.47 28.43 9.07
C SER A 353 36.96 28.55 9.41
N ALA A 354 37.81 27.96 8.57
CA ALA A 354 39.22 28.27 8.53
C ALA A 354 39.38 29.66 7.90
N GLY A 355 38.96 30.69 8.63
CA GLY A 355 39.30 32.08 8.35
C GLY A 355 40.77 32.30 8.66
N GLY A 356 41.64 31.95 7.73
CA GLY A 356 43.05 32.31 7.75
C GLY A 356 43.18 33.83 7.66
N SER A 357 43.25 34.49 8.81
CA SER A 357 43.66 35.89 8.93
C SER A 357 45.16 35.98 8.64
N ALA A 358 45.51 36.23 7.38
CA ALA A 358 46.83 36.71 7.02
C ALA A 358 46.96 38.16 7.51
N LYS A 359 47.42 38.34 8.76
CA LYS A 359 47.90 39.63 9.25
C LYS A 359 49.27 39.91 8.62
N SER A 360 49.29 40.82 7.65
CA SER A 360 50.50 41.49 7.18
C SER A 360 51.00 42.45 8.25
N SER A 361 51.96 42.03 9.07
CA SER A 361 52.72 42.95 9.93
C SER A 361 53.90 43.51 9.15
N GLY A 362 53.76 44.74 8.67
CA GLY A 362 54.90 45.55 8.23
C GLY A 362 55.80 45.87 9.42
N THR A 363 57.11 45.69 9.23
CA THR A 363 58.13 46.24 10.12
C THR A 363 59.20 46.90 9.26
N THR A 364 59.18 48.22 9.28
CA THR A 364 60.26 49.13 8.84
C THR A 364 61.35 49.14 9.91
N GLY A 365 62.64 49.09 9.52
CA GLY A 365 63.73 49.47 10.41
C GLY A 365 65.15 48.99 10.06
N PHE A 366 65.83 49.78 9.22
CA PHE A 366 67.26 50.18 9.28
C PHE A 366 68.41 49.16 9.46
N GLY A 367 69.40 49.23 8.55
CA GLY A 367 70.84 49.05 8.90
C GLY A 367 71.71 48.30 7.89
N SER A 368 72.28 49.01 6.91
CA SER A 368 73.54 48.65 6.21
C SER A 368 74.77 49.07 7.06
N PRO A 369 76.06 48.79 6.72
CA PRO A 369 76.68 47.99 5.64
C PRO A 369 77.88 47.10 6.13
N SER A 370 78.68 46.55 5.20
CA SER A 370 80.06 45.96 5.34
C SER A 370 80.10 44.42 5.38
N GLN A 371 80.94 43.65 4.66
CA GLN A 371 82.14 43.91 3.87
C GLN A 371 82.43 42.73 2.90
N ARG A 372 83.10 43.06 1.80
CA ARG A 372 83.94 42.26 0.86
C ARG A 372 84.26 40.80 1.19
N ALA A 373 84.19 39.93 0.17
CA ALA A 373 85.32 39.50 -0.66
C ALA A 373 84.81 38.94 -1.99
#